data_AF-A0A258DVF8-F1
#
_entry.id   AF-A0A258DVF8-F1
#
_cell.length_a   1.000
_cell.length_b   1.000
_cell.length_c   1.000
_cell.angle_alpha   90.00
_cell.angle_beta   90.00
_cell.angle_gamma   90.00
#
_symmetry.space_group_name_H-M   'P 1'
#
loop_
_entity.id
_entity.type
_entity.pdbx_description
1 polymer ?
#
loop_
_entity_poly.entity_id
_entity_poly.type
_entity_poly.pdbx_seq_one_letter_code
_entity_poly.pdbx_strand_id
1 'polypeptide(L)'
;KNAHRLIHLAKEFGVQDAMKERLLKAYFTDGLNVDDVDTLIQLGKEVGVPEEKIKPMLESDQYKEAVDQDIYESRLIGVRGVPFFVLDRKFGISGAQPDEVFDQTLEKAWAEFAKNNPVLDIASSANGESCDVDGNCW
;
A
#
# COMPACT_ATOMS: atom_id res chain seq x y z
N LYS A 1 11.28 7.53 12.62
CA LYS A 1 11.03 6.72 11.39
C LYS A 1 10.63 5.27 11.70
N ASN A 2 10.88 4.78 12.92
CA ASN A 2 10.66 3.37 13.26
C ASN A 2 9.21 2.91 13.10
N ALA A 3 8.22 3.76 13.40
CA ALA A 3 6.81 3.47 13.10
C ALA A 3 6.55 3.12 11.63
N HIS A 4 7.11 3.89 10.68
CA HIS A 4 6.97 3.58 9.25
C HIS A 4 7.70 2.30 8.86
N ARG A 5 8.91 2.08 9.40
CA ARG A 5 9.67 0.83 9.17
C ARG A 5 8.90 -0.40 9.68
N LEU A 6 8.21 -0.27 10.81
CA LEU A 6 7.34 -1.32 11.35
C LEU A 6 6.14 -1.60 10.43
N ILE A 7 5.56 -0.58 9.78
CA ILE A 7 4.52 -0.78 8.75
C ILE A 7 5.08 -1.60 7.57
N HIS A 8 6.31 -1.33 7.12
CA HIS A 8 6.95 -2.15 6.07
C HIS A 8 7.19 -3.59 6.53
N LEU A 9 7.68 -3.80 7.75
CA LEU A 9 7.84 -5.15 8.31
C LEU A 9 6.50 -5.90 8.36
N ALA A 10 5.44 -5.24 8.83
CA ALA A 10 4.09 -5.81 8.94
C ALA A 10 3.52 -6.29 7.58
N LYS A 11 4.00 -5.73 6.46
CA LYS A 11 3.62 -6.17 5.12
C LYS A 11 4.03 -7.61 4.84
N GLU A 12 5.15 -8.09 5.38
CA GLU A 12 5.60 -9.48 5.21
C GLU A 12 4.66 -10.49 5.88
N PHE A 13 3.86 -10.03 6.84
CA PHE A 13 2.89 -10.84 7.59
C PHE A 13 1.45 -10.60 7.12
N GLY A 14 1.24 -9.79 6.08
CA GLY A 14 -0.11 -9.47 5.58
C GLY A 14 -0.93 -8.57 6.51
N VAL A 15 -0.31 -7.92 7.50
CA VAL A 15 -0.99 -7.08 8.51
C VAL A 15 -0.57 -5.60 8.43
N GLN A 16 -0.17 -5.15 7.24
CA GLN A 16 0.27 -3.77 7.00
C GLN A 16 -0.79 -2.73 7.39
N ASP A 17 -2.04 -2.94 6.95
CA ASP A 17 -3.15 -2.03 7.22
C ASP A 17 -3.51 -2.02 8.72
N ALA A 18 -3.56 -3.19 9.35
CA ALA A 18 -3.79 -3.32 10.78
C ALA A 18 -2.69 -2.62 11.59
N MET A 19 -1.42 -2.75 11.18
CA MET A 19 -0.31 -2.06 11.82
C MET A 19 -0.42 -0.53 11.67
N LYS A 20 -0.75 -0.04 10.47
CA LYS A 20 -0.94 1.39 10.22
C LYS A 20 -2.08 1.94 11.09
N GLU A 21 -3.22 1.28 11.12
CA GLU A 21 -4.37 1.67 11.95
C GLU A 21 -4.00 1.66 13.44
N ARG A 22 -3.29 0.62 13.89
CA ARG A 22 -2.87 0.51 15.28
C ARG A 22 -1.94 1.63 15.72
N LEU A 23 -1.01 2.05 14.85
CA LEU A 23 -0.11 3.18 15.08
C LEU A 23 -0.85 4.52 15.08
N LEU A 24 -1.81 4.70 14.17
CA LEU A 24 -2.66 5.90 14.14
C LEU A 24 -3.45 6.02 15.45
N LYS A 25 -4.11 4.93 15.88
CA LYS A 25 -4.82 4.89 17.17
C LYS A 25 -3.88 5.15 18.35
N ALA A 26 -2.69 4.53 18.36
CA ALA A 26 -1.69 4.73 19.41
C ALA A 26 -1.32 6.21 19.57
N TYR A 27 -1.12 6.90 18.46
CA TYR A 27 -0.72 8.31 18.44
C TYR A 27 -1.88 9.27 18.73
N PHE A 28 -3.00 9.14 18.01
CA PHE A 28 -4.09 10.10 18.05
C PHE A 28 -5.11 9.87 19.17
N THR A 29 -5.21 8.65 19.70
CA THR A 29 -6.23 8.29 20.69
C THR A 29 -5.59 7.87 22.02
N ASP A 30 -4.59 7.00 21.98
CA ASP A 30 -4.02 6.40 23.18
C ASP A 30 -2.90 7.29 23.80
N GLY A 31 -2.41 8.30 23.09
CA GLY A 31 -1.37 9.22 23.55
C GLY A 31 0.01 8.57 23.75
N LEU A 32 0.26 7.45 23.07
CA LEU A 32 1.50 6.68 23.18
C LEU A 32 2.62 7.27 22.32
N ASN A 33 3.87 7.08 22.77
CA ASN A 33 5.04 7.48 22.01
C ASN A 33 5.37 6.45 20.92
N VAL A 34 4.98 6.73 19.68
CA VAL A 34 5.27 5.86 18.52
C VAL A 34 6.71 5.93 18.00
N ASP A 35 7.62 6.59 18.71
CA ASP A 35 9.08 6.51 18.48
C ASP A 35 9.81 5.70 19.57
N ASP A 36 9.10 5.29 20.64
CA ASP A 36 9.63 4.43 21.70
C ASP A 36 9.68 2.95 21.27
N VAL A 37 10.79 2.28 21.61
CA VAL A 37 11.08 0.91 21.16
C VAL A 37 10.11 -0.10 21.79
N ASP A 38 9.89 -0.02 23.10
CA ASP A 38 9.03 -0.95 23.81
C ASP A 38 7.57 -0.80 23.38
N THR A 39 7.14 0.45 23.17
CA THR A 39 5.84 0.78 22.58
C THR A 39 5.70 0.12 21.21
N LEU A 40 6.65 0.31 20.29
CA LEU A 40 6.57 -0.27 18.94
C LEU A 40 6.56 -1.80 18.94
N ILE A 41 7.32 -2.45 19.82
CA ILE A 41 7.29 -3.91 19.99
C ILE A 41 5.90 -4.36 20.43
N GLN A 42 5.35 -3.71 21.45
CA GLN A 42 4.02 -4.04 21.97
C GLN A 42 2.93 -3.87 20.90
N LEU A 43 2.94 -2.74 20.18
CA LEU A 43 2.00 -2.45 19.11
C LEU A 43 2.09 -3.45 17.95
N GLY A 44 3.31 -3.86 17.56
CA GLY A 44 3.51 -4.84 16.51
C GLY A 44 2.98 -6.23 16.87
N LYS A 45 3.19 -6.65 18.13
CA LYS A 45 2.67 -7.94 18.64
C LYS A 45 1.14 -7.98 18.64
N GLU A 46 0.49 -6.88 18.99
CA GLU A 46 -0.98 -6.78 19.02
C GLU A 46 -1.63 -7.02 17.66
N VAL A 47 -0.93 -6.71 16.57
CA VAL A 47 -1.40 -6.94 15.19
C VAL A 47 -0.83 -8.22 14.57
N GLY A 48 -0.09 -9.02 15.32
CA GLY A 48 0.42 -10.33 14.89
C GLY A 48 1.82 -10.32 14.28
N VAL A 49 2.60 -9.24 14.40
CA VAL A 49 4.02 -9.23 14.01
C VAL A 49 4.85 -9.84 15.15
N PRO A 50 5.66 -10.89 14.88
CA PRO A 50 6.42 -11.54 15.95
C PRO A 50 7.53 -10.64 16.53
N GLU A 51 7.69 -10.66 17.85
CA GLU A 51 8.65 -9.83 18.58
C GLU A 51 10.10 -10.07 18.11
N GLU A 52 10.43 -11.33 17.82
CA GLU A 52 11.73 -11.76 17.30
C GLU A 52 12.04 -11.22 15.89
N LYS A 53 11.05 -10.63 15.22
CA LYS A 53 11.22 -9.91 13.95
C LYS A 53 11.27 -8.39 14.16
N ILE A 54 10.49 -7.89 15.12
CA ILE A 54 10.43 -6.46 15.43
C ILE A 54 11.75 -5.97 16.04
N LYS A 55 12.29 -6.68 17.03
CA LYS A 55 13.51 -6.27 17.74
C LYS A 55 14.72 -6.13 16.80
N PRO A 56 15.08 -7.14 15.99
CA PRO A 56 16.20 -6.99 15.05
C PRO A 56 15.99 -5.90 14.00
N MET A 57 14.73 -5.68 13.59
CA MET A 57 14.39 -4.57 12.70
C MET A 57 14.69 -3.23 13.38
N LEU A 58 14.22 -3.02 14.61
CA LEU A 58 14.45 -1.77 15.35
C LEU A 58 15.94 -1.51 15.65
N GLU A 59 16.73 -2.56 15.84
CA GLU A 59 18.18 -2.50 16.12
C GLU A 59 19.06 -2.33 14.86
N SER A 60 18.48 -2.44 13.66
CA SER A 60 19.20 -2.33 12.39
C SER A 60 18.68 -1.17 11.53
N ASP A 61 19.16 -1.06 10.29
CA ASP A 61 18.66 -0.14 9.26
C ASP A 61 17.58 -0.78 8.35
N GLN A 62 17.07 -1.98 8.69
CA GLN A 62 16.08 -2.69 7.88
C GLN A 62 14.86 -1.80 7.56
N TYR A 63 14.43 -1.78 6.30
CA TYR A 63 13.36 -0.92 5.72
C TYR A 63 13.61 0.59 5.74
N LYS A 64 14.75 1.09 6.19
CA LYS A 64 15.05 2.53 6.13
C LYS A 64 15.05 3.04 4.68
N GLU A 65 15.68 2.30 3.78
CA GLU A 65 15.69 2.59 2.34
C GLU A 65 14.28 2.53 1.73
N ALA A 66 13.46 1.56 2.12
CA ALA A 66 12.08 1.46 1.65
C ALA A 66 11.25 2.69 2.05
N VAL A 67 11.39 3.16 3.30
CA VAL A 67 10.73 4.40 3.77
C VAL A 67 11.25 5.61 3.01
N ASP A 68 12.56 5.68 2.76
CA ASP A 68 13.16 6.79 2.01
C ASP A 68 12.72 6.81 0.54
N GLN A 69 12.53 5.63 -0.05
CA GLN A 69 11.99 5.46 -1.40
C GLN A 69 10.52 5.93 -1.47
N ASP A 70 9.66 5.52 -0.53
CA ASP A 70 8.27 6.00 -0.46
C ASP A 70 8.19 7.54 -0.37
N ILE A 71 9.07 8.14 0.45
CA ILE A 71 9.18 9.60 0.58
C ILE A 71 9.66 10.23 -0.74
N TYR A 72 10.67 9.64 -1.38
CA TYR A 72 11.21 10.13 -2.64
C TYR A 72 10.17 10.09 -3.77
N GLU A 73 9.47 8.96 -3.93
CA GLU A 73 8.41 8.81 -4.92
C GLU A 73 7.30 9.82 -4.71
N SER A 74 6.86 10.04 -3.47
CA SER A 74 5.83 11.04 -3.17
C SER A 74 6.25 12.45 -3.64
N ARG A 75 7.52 12.82 -3.47
CA ARG A 75 8.04 14.12 -3.90
C ARG A 75 8.10 14.23 -5.43
N LEU A 76 8.48 13.15 -6.12
CA LEU A 76 8.55 13.13 -7.59
C LEU A 76 7.19 13.41 -8.24
N ILE A 77 6.11 12.88 -7.66
CA ILE A 77 4.75 13.12 -8.15
C ILE A 77 4.12 14.41 -7.59
N GLY A 78 4.92 15.25 -6.90
CA GLY A 78 4.50 16.57 -6.44
C GLY A 78 3.73 16.61 -5.11
N VAL A 79 3.72 15.52 -4.33
CA VAL A 79 3.07 15.50 -3.01
C VAL A 79 3.82 16.43 -2.05
N ARG A 80 3.07 17.33 -1.42
CA ARG A 80 3.58 18.29 -0.41
C ARG A 80 2.95 18.14 0.97
N GLY A 81 1.94 17.29 1.08
CA GLY A 81 1.20 17.06 2.32
C GLY A 81 0.44 15.74 2.25
N VAL A 82 0.10 15.21 3.43
CA VAL A 82 -0.65 13.95 3.60
C VAL A 82 -1.96 14.24 4.37
N PRO A 83 -3.02 13.42 4.18
CA PRO A 83 -3.08 12.26 3.29
C PRO A 83 -3.12 12.66 1.80
N PHE A 84 -2.58 11.80 0.94
CA PHE A 84 -2.59 11.97 -0.50
C PHE A 84 -2.86 10.62 -1.16
N PHE A 85 -3.74 10.59 -2.14
CA PHE A 85 -4.17 9.37 -2.82
C PHE A 85 -3.86 9.49 -4.30
N VAL A 86 -3.28 8.44 -4.87
CA VAL A 86 -2.99 8.33 -6.29
C VAL A 86 -3.80 7.18 -6.87
N LEU A 87 -4.60 7.46 -7.90
CA LEU A 87 -5.41 6.47 -8.59
C LEU A 87 -4.87 6.27 -10.00
N ASP A 88 -4.62 5.01 -10.35
CA ASP A 88 -4.07 4.59 -11.66
C ASP A 88 -2.80 5.36 -12.10
N ARG A 89 -1.96 5.76 -11.12
CA ARG A 89 -0.77 6.61 -11.34
C ARG A 89 -1.04 7.92 -12.12
N LYS A 90 -2.30 8.37 -12.18
CA LYS A 90 -2.73 9.46 -13.06
C LYS A 90 -3.55 10.52 -12.35
N PHE A 91 -4.45 10.11 -11.44
CA PHE A 91 -5.31 11.03 -10.69
C PHE A 91 -4.82 11.15 -9.26
N GLY A 92 -4.79 12.39 -8.75
CA GLY A 92 -4.37 12.69 -7.38
C GLY A 92 -5.50 13.33 -6.58
N ILE A 93 -5.69 12.89 -5.34
CA ILE A 93 -6.58 13.53 -4.35
C ILE A 93 -5.71 14.00 -3.19
N SER A 94 -5.72 15.30 -2.91
CA SER A 94 -4.93 15.92 -1.84
C SER A 94 -5.82 16.22 -0.62
N GLY A 95 -5.44 15.68 0.54
CA GLY A 95 -6.15 15.86 1.80
C GLY A 95 -7.27 14.85 2.04
N ALA A 96 -7.86 14.93 3.24
CA ALA A 96 -9.02 14.14 3.63
C ALA A 96 -10.29 14.78 3.04
N GLN A 97 -10.52 14.53 1.75
CA GLN A 97 -11.69 15.03 1.03
C GLN A 97 -12.97 14.28 1.41
N PRO A 98 -14.16 14.83 1.12
CA PRO A 98 -15.42 14.10 1.21
C PRO A 98 -15.43 12.85 0.32
N ASP A 99 -16.24 11.86 0.68
CA ASP A 99 -16.39 10.58 -0.04
C ASP A 99 -16.84 10.80 -1.49
N GLU A 100 -17.65 11.81 -1.78
CA GLU A 100 -18.09 12.07 -3.14
C GLU A 100 -16.93 12.45 -4.08
N VAL A 101 -15.86 13.06 -3.56
CA VAL A 101 -14.65 13.37 -4.34
C VAL A 101 -13.90 12.08 -4.68
N PHE A 102 -13.87 11.11 -3.76
CA PHE A 102 -13.28 9.81 -4.01
C PHE A 102 -14.06 9.03 -5.06
N ASP A 103 -15.38 8.95 -4.92
CA ASP A 103 -16.26 8.24 -5.86
C ASP A 103 -16.11 8.78 -7.29
N GLN A 104 -16.21 10.09 -7.45
CA GLN A 104 -16.07 10.73 -8.77
C GLN A 104 -14.69 10.47 -9.39
N THR A 105 -13.63 10.49 -8.59
CA THR A 105 -12.27 10.29 -9.08
C THR A 105 -12.01 8.82 -9.42
N LEU A 106 -12.56 7.89 -8.63
CA LEU A 106 -12.52 6.45 -8.90
C LEU A 106 -13.25 6.12 -10.21
N GLU A 107 -14.47 6.63 -10.40
CA GLU A 107 -15.23 6.45 -11.63
C GLU A 107 -14.48 6.98 -12.85
N LYS A 108 -13.87 8.16 -12.74
CA LYS A 108 -13.05 8.75 -13.80
C LYS A 108 -11.81 7.92 -14.12
N ALA A 109 -11.08 7.48 -13.09
CA ALA A 109 -9.92 6.63 -13.24
C ALA A 109 -10.27 5.32 -13.92
N TRP A 110 -11.35 4.68 -13.49
CA TRP A 110 -11.85 3.44 -14.09
C TRP A 110 -12.27 3.63 -15.56
N ALA A 111 -13.03 4.68 -15.87
CA ALA A 111 -13.49 4.94 -17.22
C ALA A 111 -12.35 5.19 -18.21
N GLU A 112 -11.26 5.84 -17.77
CA GLU A 112 -10.07 6.02 -18.61
C GLU A 112 -9.22 4.76 -18.72
N PHE A 113 -9.07 4.01 -17.62
CA PHE A 113 -8.39 2.72 -17.63
C PHE A 113 -9.05 1.74 -18.61
N ALA A 114 -10.38 1.60 -18.54
CA ALA A 114 -11.16 0.69 -19.38
C ALA A 114 -11.11 1.06 -20.88
N LYS A 115 -10.97 2.35 -21.23
CA LYS A 115 -10.78 2.80 -22.62
C LYS A 115 -9.43 2.36 -23.19
N ASN A 116 -8.38 2.39 -22.37
CA ASN A 116 -7.02 2.03 -22.78
C ASN A 116 -6.71 0.54 -22.63
N ASN A 117 -7.49 -0.16 -21.80
CA ASN A 117 -7.38 -1.60 -21.55
C ASN A 117 -8.75 -2.24 -21.83
N PRO A 118 -9.20 -2.26 -23.09
CA PRO A 118 -10.45 -2.92 -23.43
C PRO A 118 -10.35 -4.38 -23.01
N VAL A 119 -11.42 -4.91 -22.42
CA VAL A 119 -11.55 -6.34 -22.18
C VAL A 119 -11.40 -7.02 -23.54
N LEU A 120 -10.53 -8.03 -23.60
CA LEU A 120 -10.31 -8.82 -24.81
C LEU A 120 -11.66 -9.34 -25.32
N ASP A 121 -12.10 -8.82 -26.46
CA ASP A 121 -13.14 -9.45 -27.24
C ASP A 121 -12.50 -10.66 -27.91
N ILE A 122 -12.74 -11.86 -27.35
CA ILE A 122 -12.23 -13.10 -27.91
C ILE A 122 -13.04 -13.40 -29.18
N ALA A 123 -12.64 -12.78 -30.28
CA ALA A 123 -13.03 -13.23 -31.60
C ALA A 123 -12.39 -14.60 -31.82
N SER A 124 -13.18 -15.68 -31.68
CA SER A 124 -12.76 -17.02 -32.08
C SER A 124 -12.59 -17.05 -33.60
N SER A 125 -11.41 -16.72 -34.10
CA SER A 125 -10.98 -17.17 -35.42
C SER A 125 -10.78 -18.68 -35.32
N ALA A 126 -11.58 -19.46 -36.05
CA ALA A 126 -11.54 -20.92 -36.04
C ALA A 126 -10.21 -21.54 -36.56
N ASN A 127 -9.14 -20.75 -36.73
CA ASN A 127 -7.88 -21.15 -37.39
C ASN A 127 -6.61 -20.55 -36.73
N GLY A 128 -6.64 -20.17 -35.45
CA GLY A 128 -5.45 -19.67 -34.75
C GLY A 128 -4.90 -20.71 -33.80
N GLU A 129 -3.72 -21.26 -34.09
CA GLU A 129 -3.04 -22.23 -33.22
C GLU A 129 -2.81 -21.64 -31.81
N SER A 130 -3.48 -22.21 -30.80
CA SER A 130 -3.41 -21.80 -29.39
C SER A 130 -3.28 -23.02 -28.49
N CYS A 131 -2.43 -22.95 -27.46
CA CYS A 131 -2.24 -24.02 -26.51
C CYS A 131 -2.85 -23.67 -25.14
N ASP A 132 -3.59 -24.60 -24.55
CA ASP A 132 -4.10 -24.46 -23.18
C ASP A 132 -3.05 -24.85 -22.11
N VAL A 133 -3.41 -24.64 -20.84
CA VAL A 133 -2.57 -24.95 -19.67
C VAL A 133 -2.35 -26.45 -19.47
N ASP A 134 -3.16 -27.28 -20.12
CA ASP A 134 -3.05 -28.74 -20.14
C ASP A 134 -2.16 -29.21 -21.30
N GLY A 135 -1.68 -28.29 -22.13
CA GLY A 135 -0.78 -28.54 -23.25
C GLY A 135 -1.48 -28.95 -24.54
N ASN A 136 -2.81 -28.81 -24.66
CA ASN A 136 -3.54 -29.09 -25.89
C ASN A 136 -3.48 -27.87 -26.81
N CYS A 137 -2.98 -28.04 -28.02
CA CYS A 137 -2.88 -27.00 -29.03
C CYS A 137 -3.89 -27.20 -30.16
N TRP A 138 -4.60 -26.14 -30.56
CA TRP A 138 -5.67 -26.13 -31.58
C TRP A 138 -5.48 -24.97 -32.53
#